data_AF-A0A7S7AHH1-F1
#
_entry.id   AF-A0A7S7AHH1-F1
#
_cell.length_a   1.000
_cell.length_b   1.000
_cell.length_c   1.000
_cell.angle_alpha   90.00
_cell.angle_beta   90.00
_cell.angle_gamma   90.00
#
_symmetry.space_group_name_H-M   'P 1'
#
loop_
_entity.id
_entity.type
_entity.pdbx_description
1 polymer ?
#
loop_
_entity_poly.entity_id
_entity_poly.type
_entity_poly.pdbx_seq_one_letter_code
_entity_poly.pdbx_strand_id
1 'polypeptide(L)'
;MNPSIFNFNEHGVRVAFDENGQPLFCLPDVGQALEIKNATASRFKLNPKGVHEMYTLTNGGNQKLTFISEENLYRIVFRSTKKEALNFQNWVFAEVLPTIRKTGGYSARQTAYEELNRLCMQAKTQKAKGSFHGTGLVNHRYSMQDLNLRIETCKNNLQLTFEGIHND
;
A
#
# COMPACT_ATOMS: atom_id res chain seq x y z
N MET A 1 -22.48 0.52 12.62
CA MET A 1 -21.27 -0.32 12.57
C MET A 1 -20.07 0.59 12.69
N ASN A 2 -19.06 0.25 13.51
CA ASN A 2 -17.84 1.05 13.61
C ASN A 2 -16.85 0.54 12.56
N PRO A 3 -16.54 1.31 11.50
CA PRO A 3 -15.59 0.88 10.49
C PRO A 3 -14.17 0.82 11.06
N SER A 4 -13.40 -0.18 10.63
CA SER A 4 -11.96 -0.27 10.90
C SER A 4 -11.21 0.78 10.08
N ILE A 5 -10.04 1.24 10.54
CA ILE A 5 -9.23 2.21 9.79
C ILE A 5 -8.06 1.49 9.13
N PHE A 6 -7.95 1.59 7.82
CA PHE A 6 -6.78 1.18 7.05
C PHE A 6 -5.92 2.41 6.75
N ASN A 7 -4.66 2.41 7.19
CA ASN A 7 -3.74 3.52 6.94
C ASN A 7 -3.01 3.33 5.60
N PHE A 8 -3.27 4.22 4.65
CA PHE A 8 -2.58 4.28 3.36
C PHE A 8 -1.80 5.60 3.26
N ASN A 9 -0.46 5.55 3.31
CA ASN A 9 0.41 6.73 3.20
C ASN A 9 -0.05 7.89 4.11
N GLU A 10 -0.23 7.63 5.41
CA GLU A 10 -0.73 8.61 6.40
C GLU A 10 -2.19 9.03 6.24
N HIS A 11 -2.89 8.57 5.19
CA HIS A 11 -4.33 8.74 5.04
C HIS A 11 -5.08 7.54 5.63
N GLY A 12 -5.83 7.79 6.70
CA GLY A 12 -6.76 6.81 7.26
C GLY A 12 -7.98 6.65 6.34
N VAL A 13 -8.13 5.48 5.74
CA VAL A 13 -9.31 5.08 4.96
C VAL A 13 -10.17 4.18 5.83
N ARG A 14 -11.41 4.60 6.09
CA ARG A 14 -12.38 3.75 6.81
C ARG A 14 -12.82 2.59 5.95
N VAL A 15 -12.84 1.40 6.54
CA VAL A 15 -13.22 0.13 5.93
C VAL A 15 -14.36 -0.49 6.73
N ALA A 16 -15.44 -0.83 6.04
CA ALA A 16 -16.54 -1.65 6.55
C ALA A 16 -16.52 -3.01 5.84
N PHE A 17 -17.33 -3.95 6.31
CA PHE A 17 -17.48 -5.26 5.66
C PHE A 17 -18.94 -5.48 5.28
N ASP A 18 -19.16 -6.08 4.11
CA ASP A 18 -20.49 -6.51 3.69
C ASP A 18 -20.90 -7.83 4.37
N GLU A 19 -22.12 -8.31 4.06
CA GLU A 19 -22.66 -9.55 4.60
C GLU A 19 -21.84 -10.81 4.22
N ASN A 20 -21.02 -10.71 3.16
CA ASN A 20 -20.15 -11.78 2.67
C ASN A 20 -18.69 -11.63 3.17
N GLY A 21 -18.43 -10.69 4.08
CA GLY A 21 -17.09 -10.40 4.59
C GLY A 21 -16.17 -9.70 3.59
N GLN A 22 -16.72 -9.13 2.50
CA GLN A 22 -15.94 -8.36 1.53
C GLN A 22 -15.71 -6.93 2.02
N PRO A 23 -14.52 -6.36 1.81
CA PRO A 23 -14.21 -5.02 2.27
C PRO A 23 -14.92 -3.95 1.43
N LEU A 24 -15.45 -2.96 2.14
CA LEU A 24 -16.06 -1.76 1.61
C LEU A 24 -15.27 -0.54 2.07
N PHE A 25 -14.89 0.34 1.15
CA PHE A 25 -14.00 1.48 1.42
C PHE A 25 -14.79 2.78 1.42
N CYS A 26 -14.55 3.65 2.40
CA CYS A 26 -15.19 4.96 2.50
C CYS A 26 -14.75 5.87 1.33
N LEU A 27 -15.68 6.22 0.44
CA LEU A 27 -15.39 7.00 -0.77
C LEU A 27 -14.82 8.40 -0.48
N PRO A 28 -15.35 9.18 0.49
CA PRO A 28 -14.73 10.44 0.89
C PRO A 28 -13.26 10.32 1.31
N ASP A 29 -12.91 9.27 2.06
CA ASP A 29 -11.54 9.07 2.55
C ASP A 29 -10.61 8.68 1.40
N VAL A 30 -11.09 7.81 0.49
CA VAL A 30 -10.37 7.48 -0.76
C VAL A 30 -10.17 8.73 -1.61
N GLY A 31 -11.19 9.58 -1.70
CA GLY A 31 -11.10 10.87 -2.38
C GLY A 31 -10.02 11.76 -1.77
N GLN A 32 -9.95 11.84 -0.44
CA GLN A 32 -8.92 12.59 0.27
C GLN A 32 -7.51 12.02 0.04
N ALA A 33 -7.35 10.70 0.13
CA ALA A 33 -6.08 10.01 -0.08
C ALA A 33 -5.53 10.16 -1.51
N LEU A 34 -6.40 10.38 -2.49
CA LEU A 34 -6.02 10.62 -3.89
C LEU A 34 -6.06 12.11 -4.27
N GLU A 35 -6.25 13.00 -3.31
CA GLU A 35 -6.42 14.46 -3.54
C GLU A 35 -7.50 14.80 -4.58
N ILE A 36 -8.59 14.03 -4.59
CA ILE A 36 -9.74 14.21 -5.45
C ILE A 36 -10.82 14.98 -4.68
N LYS A 37 -10.98 16.26 -5.04
CA LYS A 37 -12.09 17.08 -4.51
C LYS A 37 -13.44 16.55 -5.00
N ASN A 38 -14.45 16.57 -4.13
CA ASN A 38 -15.82 16.19 -4.43
C ASN A 38 -15.95 14.77 -5.01
N ALA A 39 -15.34 13.79 -4.33
CA ALA A 39 -15.46 12.37 -4.70
C ALA A 39 -16.90 11.87 -4.49
N THR A 40 -17.68 11.79 -5.58
CA THR A 40 -19.05 11.28 -5.59
C THR A 40 -19.17 10.07 -6.52
N ALA A 41 -20.05 9.11 -6.18
CA ALA A 41 -20.20 7.89 -6.96
C ALA A 41 -20.59 8.15 -8.44
N SER A 42 -21.42 9.17 -8.68
CA SER A 42 -21.85 9.57 -10.02
C SER A 42 -20.69 10.06 -10.91
N ARG A 43 -19.67 10.69 -10.31
CA ARG A 43 -18.50 11.20 -11.03
C ARG A 43 -17.64 10.09 -11.63
N PHE A 44 -17.59 8.93 -10.97
CA PHE A 44 -16.64 7.86 -11.33
C PHE A 44 -17.23 6.76 -12.21
N LYS A 45 -18.51 6.85 -12.59
CA LYS A 45 -19.21 5.80 -13.35
C LYS A 45 -18.99 4.42 -12.70
N LEU A 46 -19.27 4.35 -11.40
CA LEU A 46 -19.10 3.13 -10.60
C LEU A 46 -20.17 2.11 -10.93
N ASN A 47 -19.88 0.84 -10.66
CA ASN A 47 -20.88 -0.22 -10.67
C ASN A 47 -21.85 0.02 -9.50
N PRO A 48 -23.15 0.27 -9.74
CA PRO A 48 -24.10 0.57 -8.67
C PRO A 48 -24.23 -0.52 -7.61
N LYS A 49 -23.98 -1.79 -7.99
CA LYS A 49 -24.03 -2.93 -7.05
C LYS A 49 -22.94 -2.88 -5.98
N GLY A 50 -21.84 -2.19 -6.24
CA GLY A 50 -20.73 -2.01 -5.32
C GLY A 50 -20.73 -0.63 -4.67
N VAL A 51 -21.87 0.06 -4.61
CA VAL A 51 -22.04 1.33 -3.92
C VAL A 51 -23.01 1.13 -2.77
N HIS A 52 -22.54 1.40 -1.55
CA HIS A 52 -23.29 1.19 -0.32
C HIS A 52 -23.37 2.51 0.43
N GLU A 53 -24.53 2.80 1.03
CA GLU A 53 -24.69 3.96 1.88
C GLU A 53 -24.86 3.52 3.32
N MET A 54 -24.04 4.05 4.21
CA MET A 54 -24.00 3.63 5.61
C MET A 54 -23.98 4.85 6.52
N TYR A 55 -24.76 4.80 7.60
CA TYR A 55 -24.67 5.79 8.67
C TYR A 55 -23.47 5.49 9.56
N THR A 56 -22.55 6.43 9.65
CA THR A 56 -21.30 6.31 10.41
C THR A 56 -21.18 7.49 11.36
N LEU A 57 -20.75 7.22 12.59
CA LEU A 57 -20.43 8.29 13.54
C LEU A 57 -19.15 9.00 13.09
N THR A 58 -19.25 10.30 12.88
CA THR A 58 -18.12 11.19 12.60
C THR A 58 -18.03 12.28 13.67
N ASN A 59 -17.01 13.14 13.59
CA ASN A 59 -16.90 14.30 14.49
C ASN A 59 -18.10 15.26 14.39
N GLY A 60 -18.85 15.22 13.28
CA GLY A 60 -20.09 15.98 13.10
C GLY A 60 -21.36 15.23 13.52
N GLY A 61 -21.24 14.10 14.23
CA GLY A 61 -22.35 13.23 14.58
C GLY A 61 -22.58 12.12 13.55
N ASN A 62 -23.77 11.51 13.57
CA ASN A 62 -24.08 10.39 12.70
C ASN A 62 -24.35 10.88 11.27
N GLN A 63 -23.46 10.56 10.33
CA GLN A 63 -23.54 11.02 8.94
C GLN A 63 -23.68 9.85 7.98
N LYS A 64 -24.48 10.06 6.94
CA LYS A 64 -24.61 9.10 5.84
C LYS A 64 -23.41 9.25 4.91
N LEU A 65 -22.61 8.19 4.82
CA LEU A 65 -21.41 8.15 3.97
C LEU A 65 -21.55 7.07 2.91
N THR A 66 -20.91 7.31 1.76
CA THR A 66 -20.84 6.34 0.68
C THR A 66 -19.61 5.46 0.87
N PHE A 67 -19.83 4.15 0.85
CA PHE A 67 -18.82 3.12 0.79
C PHE A 67 -18.83 2.44 -0.58
N ILE A 68 -17.68 1.99 -1.04
CA ILE A 68 -17.51 1.37 -2.36
C ILE A 68 -16.82 0.01 -2.23
N SER A 69 -17.20 -0.95 -3.07
CA SER A 69 -16.51 -2.23 -3.16
C SER A 69 -15.07 -2.05 -3.66
N GLU A 70 -14.24 -3.06 -3.43
CA GLU A 70 -12.88 -3.13 -3.95
C GLU A 70 -12.82 -2.98 -5.49
N GLU A 71 -13.77 -3.58 -6.22
CA GLU A 71 -13.91 -3.39 -7.67
C GLU A 71 -14.01 -1.91 -8.04
N ASN A 72 -14.86 -1.16 -7.33
CA ASN A 72 -15.07 0.26 -7.57
C ASN A 72 -13.88 1.11 -7.13
N LEU A 73 -13.17 0.71 -6.05
CA LEU A 73 -11.91 1.33 -5.65
C LEU A 73 -10.89 1.24 -6.78
N TYR A 74 -10.69 0.05 -7.35
CA TYR A 74 -9.78 -0.14 -8.47
C TYR A 74 -10.18 0.67 -9.70
N ARG A 75 -11.48 0.76 -10.01
CA ARG A 75 -11.96 1.64 -11.10
C ARG A 75 -11.57 3.10 -10.90
N ILE A 76 -11.58 3.61 -9.66
CA ILE A 76 -11.15 4.97 -9.36
C ILE A 76 -9.65 5.10 -9.52
N VAL A 77 -8.88 4.19 -8.92
CA VAL A 77 -7.42 4.25 -8.92
C VAL A 77 -6.86 4.16 -10.34
N PHE A 78 -7.29 3.19 -11.15
CA PHE A 78 -6.80 2.99 -12.52
C PHE A 78 -7.24 4.06 -13.52
N ARG A 79 -8.25 4.89 -13.18
CA ARG A 79 -8.66 6.04 -14.01
C ARG A 79 -8.04 7.36 -13.56
N SER A 80 -7.40 7.38 -12.40
CA SER A 80 -6.87 8.59 -11.80
C SER A 80 -5.49 8.91 -12.36
N THR A 81 -5.24 10.19 -12.60
CA THR A 81 -3.92 10.73 -13.00
C THR A 81 -3.17 11.34 -11.82
N LYS A 82 -3.63 11.10 -10.59
CA LYS A 82 -3.04 11.60 -9.34
C LYS A 82 -1.78 10.82 -9.00
N LYS A 83 -0.81 11.47 -8.37
CA LYS A 83 0.52 10.89 -8.12
C LYS A 83 0.43 9.61 -7.28
N GLU A 84 -0.41 9.62 -6.26
CA GLU A 84 -0.65 8.51 -5.34
C GLU A 84 -1.27 7.32 -6.09
N ALA A 85 -2.23 7.58 -6.96
CA ALA A 85 -2.83 6.56 -7.82
C ALA A 85 -1.82 6.02 -8.84
N LEU A 86 -1.03 6.87 -9.48
CA LEU A 86 -0.01 6.47 -10.44
C LEU A 86 1.09 5.63 -9.79
N ASN A 87 1.50 5.94 -8.56
CA ASN A 87 2.46 5.13 -7.82
C ASN A 87 1.93 3.70 -7.59
N PHE A 88 0.66 3.59 -7.16
CA PHE A 88 0.02 2.29 -7.02
C PHE A 88 -0.11 1.55 -8.36
N GLN A 89 -0.56 2.24 -9.41
CA GLN A 89 -0.68 1.67 -10.76
C GLN A 89 0.66 1.15 -11.26
N ASN A 90 1.73 1.93 -11.14
CA ASN A 90 3.06 1.55 -11.58
C ASN A 90 3.56 0.30 -10.86
N TRP A 91 3.37 0.22 -9.54
CA TRP A 91 3.71 -0.97 -8.77
C TRP A 91 2.88 -2.19 -9.23
N VAL A 92 1.57 -2.04 -9.40
CA VAL A 92 0.71 -3.13 -9.88
C VAL A 92 1.13 -3.61 -11.28
N PHE A 93 1.42 -2.68 -12.19
CA PHE A 93 1.74 -2.99 -13.58
C PHE A 93 3.16 -3.52 -13.79
N ALA A 94 4.14 -3.02 -13.04
CA ALA A 94 5.53 -3.42 -13.18
C ALA A 94 5.85 -4.69 -12.37
N GLU A 95 5.16 -4.90 -11.25
CA GLU A 95 5.52 -5.94 -10.28
C GLU A 95 4.40 -6.97 -10.10
N VAL A 96 3.22 -6.56 -9.65
CA VAL A 96 2.15 -7.48 -9.24
C VAL A 96 1.62 -8.31 -10.42
N LEU A 97 1.08 -7.65 -11.45
CA LEU A 97 0.48 -8.36 -12.60
C LEU A 97 1.50 -9.18 -13.39
N PRO A 98 2.73 -8.70 -13.68
CA PRO A 98 3.75 -9.52 -14.31
C PRO A 98 4.13 -10.74 -13.49
N THR A 99 4.17 -10.63 -12.16
CA THR A 99 4.45 -11.78 -11.27
C THR A 99 3.32 -12.79 -11.37
N ILE A 100 2.07 -12.37 -11.16
CA ILE A 100 0.89 -13.25 -11.28
C ILE A 100 0.86 -13.95 -12.64
N ARG A 101 1.12 -13.24 -13.74
CA ARG A 101 1.15 -13.84 -15.08
C ARG A 101 2.24 -14.91 -15.23
N LYS A 102 3.40 -14.74 -14.59
CA LYS A 102 4.55 -15.65 -14.70
C LYS A 102 4.45 -16.85 -13.76
N THR A 103 3.95 -16.66 -12.55
CA THR A 103 4.01 -17.65 -11.47
C THR A 103 2.65 -18.22 -11.09
N GLY A 104 1.56 -17.61 -11.58
CA GLY A 104 0.19 -17.94 -11.19
C GLY A 104 -0.27 -17.30 -9.88
N GLY A 105 0.58 -16.52 -9.19
CA GLY A 105 0.22 -15.88 -7.92
C GLY A 105 1.17 -14.77 -7.48
N TYR A 106 0.74 -14.00 -6.47
CA TYR A 106 1.56 -12.96 -5.85
C TYR A 106 1.56 -13.15 -4.33
N SER A 107 2.75 -13.19 -3.72
CA SER A 107 2.91 -13.29 -2.28
C SER A 107 3.75 -12.12 -1.80
N ALA A 108 3.09 -11.12 -1.20
CA ALA A 108 3.77 -9.95 -0.67
C ALA A 108 4.85 -10.32 0.36
N ARG A 109 4.61 -11.37 1.16
CA ARG A 109 5.58 -11.92 2.10
C ARG A 109 6.82 -12.44 1.39
N GLN A 110 6.64 -13.24 0.35
CA GLN A 110 7.74 -13.81 -0.40
C GLN A 110 8.56 -12.72 -1.08
N THR A 111 7.91 -11.77 -1.75
CA THR A 111 8.58 -10.64 -2.41
C THR A 111 9.41 -9.83 -1.42
N ALA A 112 8.87 -9.55 -0.23
CA ALA A 112 9.59 -8.81 0.80
C ALA A 112 10.81 -9.57 1.36
N TYR A 113 10.71 -10.90 1.56
CA TYR A 113 11.87 -11.71 1.94
C TYR A 113 12.93 -11.79 0.82
N GLU A 114 12.51 -11.88 -0.44
CA GLU A 114 13.42 -11.89 -1.59
C GLU A 114 14.21 -10.58 -1.68
N GLU A 115 13.56 -9.43 -1.50
CA GLU A 115 14.23 -8.13 -1.48
C GLU A 115 15.16 -7.99 -0.28
N LEU A 116 14.74 -8.42 0.92
CA LEU A 116 15.62 -8.45 2.09
C LEU A 116 16.88 -9.28 1.84
N ASN A 117 16.71 -10.48 1.28
CA ASN A 117 17.82 -11.37 0.94
C ASN A 117 18.76 -10.72 -0.09
N ARG A 118 18.21 -10.05 -1.11
CA ARG A 118 18.98 -9.32 -2.13
C ARG A 118 19.82 -8.20 -1.51
N LEU A 119 19.24 -7.38 -0.63
CA LEU A 119 19.95 -6.30 0.07
C LEU A 119 21.05 -6.86 0.98
N CYS A 120 20.76 -7.92 1.75
CA CYS A 120 21.75 -8.58 2.58
C CYS A 120 22.93 -9.15 1.76
N MET A 121 22.67 -9.71 0.58
CA MET A 121 23.72 -10.18 -0.32
C MET A 121 24.56 -9.01 -0.87
N GLN A 122 23.92 -7.90 -1.27
CA GLN A 122 24.64 -6.69 -1.68
C GLN A 122 25.55 -6.16 -0.56
N ALA A 123 25.09 -6.19 0.69
CA ALA A 123 25.87 -5.76 1.86
C ALA A 123 27.13 -6.59 2.03
N LYS A 124 26.99 -7.93 1.93
CA LYS A 124 28.10 -8.87 2.03
C LYS A 124 29.13 -8.62 0.91
N THR A 125 28.65 -8.42 -0.32
CA THR A 125 29.53 -8.10 -1.46
C THR A 125 30.25 -6.77 -1.26
N GLN A 126 29.56 -5.72 -0.78
CA GLN A 126 30.19 -4.42 -0.52
C GLN A 126 31.25 -4.52 0.59
N LYS A 127 30.98 -5.26 1.68
CA LYS A 127 31.95 -5.50 2.76
C LYS A 127 33.19 -6.29 2.31
N ALA A 128 33.04 -7.16 1.31
CA ALA A 128 34.14 -7.92 0.75
C ALA A 128 35.01 -7.12 -0.23
N LYS A 129 34.57 -5.92 -0.65
CA LYS A 129 35.43 -5.03 -1.45
C LYS A 129 36.59 -4.56 -0.56
N GLY A 130 37.80 -4.56 -1.12
CA GLY A 130 39.07 -4.30 -0.42
C GLY A 130 39.22 -2.89 0.16
N SER A 131 40.46 -2.43 0.37
CA SER A 131 40.66 -1.14 1.04
C SER A 131 40.30 0.06 0.16
N PHE A 132 39.50 0.97 0.72
CA PHE A 132 39.12 2.23 0.10
C PHE A 132 39.94 3.38 0.70
N HIS A 133 40.28 4.38 -0.10
CA HIS A 133 41.12 5.52 0.32
C HIS A 133 40.43 6.85 -0.03
N GLY A 134 40.72 7.90 0.76
CA GLY A 134 40.22 9.26 0.52
C GLY A 134 38.70 9.30 0.29
N THR A 135 38.28 9.96 -0.80
CA THR A 135 36.87 10.08 -1.21
C THR A 135 36.19 8.72 -1.43
N GLY A 136 36.94 7.70 -1.85
CA GLY A 136 36.41 6.33 -2.01
C GLY A 136 35.95 5.71 -0.70
N LEU A 137 36.64 5.99 0.41
CA LEU A 137 36.27 5.52 1.74
C LEU A 137 34.99 6.19 2.23
N VAL A 138 34.88 7.50 2.01
CA VAL A 138 33.71 8.29 2.38
C VAL A 138 32.47 7.81 1.62
N ASN A 139 32.58 7.66 0.29
CA ASN A 139 31.49 7.14 -0.54
C ASN A 139 31.08 5.71 -0.16
N HIS A 140 32.04 4.86 0.17
CA HIS A 140 31.77 3.51 0.63
C HIS A 140 30.98 3.50 1.96
N ARG A 141 31.37 4.36 2.92
CA ARG A 141 30.63 4.51 4.18
C ARG A 141 29.19 4.96 3.96
N TYR A 142 28.96 5.96 3.11
CA TYR A 142 27.60 6.41 2.77
C TYR A 142 26.78 5.30 2.12
N SER A 143 27.34 4.59 1.14
CA SER A 143 26.66 3.48 0.48
C SER A 143 26.32 2.35 1.46
N MET A 144 27.22 2.04 2.39
CA MET A 144 26.97 1.05 3.44
C MET A 144 25.89 1.50 4.44
N GLN A 145 25.87 2.79 4.79
CA GLN A 145 24.85 3.35 5.67
C GLN A 145 23.45 3.30 5.03
N ASP A 146 23.33 3.73 3.78
CA ASP A 146 22.06 3.64 3.02
C ASP A 146 21.57 2.20 2.94
N LEU A 147 22.46 1.27 2.58
CA LEU A 147 22.10 -0.13 2.43
C LEU A 147 21.66 -0.76 3.77
N ASN A 148 22.33 -0.44 4.87
CA ASN A 148 21.94 -0.91 6.20
C ASN A 148 20.57 -0.34 6.61
N LEU A 149 20.31 0.95 6.36
CA LEU A 149 19.02 1.57 6.62
C LEU A 149 17.91 0.85 5.85
N ARG A 150 18.13 0.57 4.55
CA ARG A 150 17.17 -0.17 3.72
C ARG A 150 16.90 -1.58 4.24
N ILE A 151 17.94 -2.28 4.72
CA ILE A 151 17.81 -3.60 5.33
C ILE A 151 16.96 -3.53 6.60
N GLU A 152 17.21 -2.56 7.49
CA GLU A 152 16.41 -2.39 8.70
C GLU A 152 14.95 -2.04 8.39
N THR A 153 14.71 -1.10 7.47
CA THR A 153 13.36 -0.76 7.03
C THR A 153 12.63 -2.00 6.48
N CYS A 154 13.29 -2.81 5.67
CA CYS A 154 12.69 -4.03 5.11
C CYS A 154 12.37 -5.07 6.20
N LYS A 155 13.25 -5.24 7.20
CA LYS A 155 13.00 -6.10 8.36
C LYS A 155 11.82 -5.61 9.20
N ASN A 156 11.77 -4.31 9.48
CA ASN A 156 10.69 -3.71 10.25
C ASN A 156 9.35 -3.86 9.52
N ASN A 157 9.32 -3.60 8.21
CA ASN A 157 8.11 -3.79 7.41
C ASN A 157 7.66 -5.26 7.40
N LEU A 158 8.59 -6.21 7.34
CA LEU A 158 8.30 -7.63 7.48
C LEU A 158 7.78 -8.02 8.87
N GLN A 159 8.24 -7.39 9.95
CA GLN A 159 7.73 -7.64 11.30
C GLN A 159 6.34 -7.02 11.51
N LEU A 160 6.17 -5.76 11.14
CA LEU A 160 4.92 -4.99 11.30
C LEU A 160 3.75 -5.53 10.48
N THR A 161 3.99 -6.14 9.32
CA THR A 161 2.92 -6.65 8.45
C THR A 161 2.31 -7.97 8.92
N PHE A 162 2.92 -8.66 9.89
CA PHE A 162 2.49 -10.02 10.27
C PHE A 162 2.22 -10.22 11.78
N GLU A 163 2.52 -9.26 12.64
CA GLU A 163 2.03 -9.26 14.04
C GLU A 163 0.52 -8.95 14.15
N GLY A 164 -0.09 -8.39 13.09
CA GLY A 164 -1.53 -8.13 13.01
C GLY A 164 -2.40 -9.27 12.48
N ILE A 165 -1.84 -10.46 12.21
CA ILE A 165 -2.57 -11.65 11.75
C ILE A 165 -2.51 -12.77 12.82
N HIS A 166 -2.65 -12.38 14.09
CA HIS A 166 -3.17 -13.28 15.11
C HIS A 166 -4.66 -12.96 15.27
N ASN A 167 -5.49 -13.74 14.59
CA ASN A 167 -6.90 -13.87 14.94
C ASN A 167 -6.95 -14.65 16.26
N ASP A 168 -7.40 -13.99 17.32
CA ASP A 168 -8.25 -14.63 18.33
C ASP A 168 -9.70 -14.57 17.86
#